data_AF-A0A819H5I3-F1
#
_entry.id   AF-A0A819H5I3-F1
#
_cell.length_a   1.000
_cell.length_b   1.000
_cell.length_c   1.000
_cell.angle_alpha   90.00
_cell.angle_beta   90.00
_cell.angle_gamma   90.00
#
_symmetry.space_group_name_H-M   'P 1'
#
loop_
_entity.id
_entity.type
_entity.pdbx_description
1 polymer ?
#
loop_
_entity_poly.entity_id
_entity_poly.type
_entity_poly.pdbx_seq_one_letter_code
_entity_poly.pdbx_strand_id
1 'polypeptide(L)'
;MSKLLQLVILFIYFISIIVAAGGCWSSGYGGCNDGGCSSFGGYCVNYGAPPNNKCRYAAKHIDDDDDSFSVATDEKCHVVRLDGYHLKSSDLVRLGTGDYRIELPEETWTTIRKSREIVDKIIDEKKVVYGVNTGFGSFASTIISNEKLADLQTRLIVSHCAGVGEPLTIERARMMFALRINILAKGYSGISEETLRKIIAAFNKSCIPEIPSQGTVGASGDLAPLSHLAAGLMGVGRMWSPKTGWGNASDVLEQNELGLIEYKAKEGLTMINGTQFITALGAEAVERAMSIARQADVIAALSTEALRGTVRHLHPKLHASRPHLGQNLVAERLRSLLISEVHPSEISKSHANCGRVQDAYSIRCVPQVHGISWDTIRFVKKIITTEMNSATDNPLVFIDSNEVVSGGNFHGEYPAKSLDYLAIGVHEIGSLSECRMERLVNHGMSGLPAFLTLEGGLNSGFMIAHCTAAALVSENKVLCHPSSVDSISTSAGQEDHVSMGGWSARKALKVLDNVEILLAIELLMACQAIDLLHPLTSTPPLQAIHDLVRQSISTWDKDRFMSHDIEKATRIIKSGIVWKTVQPHIQNYLDRHHKIDLARPAECEHKLM
;
A
#
# COMPACT_ATOMS: atom_id res chain seq x y z
N MET A 1 -36.58 24.47 -44.21
CA MET A 1 -35.52 24.44 -43.17
C MET A 1 -36.07 25.05 -41.90
N SER A 2 -36.10 24.28 -40.80
CA SER A 2 -36.78 24.67 -39.55
C SER A 2 -35.97 25.69 -38.76
N LYS A 3 -36.66 26.52 -37.96
CA LYS A 3 -36.07 27.52 -37.04
C LYS A 3 -34.99 26.95 -36.09
N LEU A 4 -34.96 25.63 -35.92
CA LEU A 4 -33.93 24.92 -35.14
C LEU A 4 -32.54 25.00 -35.78
N LEU A 5 -32.46 25.02 -37.12
CA LEU A 5 -31.18 25.09 -37.83
C LEU A 5 -30.55 26.50 -37.75
N GLN A 6 -31.37 27.55 -37.67
CA GLN A 6 -30.89 28.92 -37.46
C GLN A 6 -30.35 29.14 -36.04
N LEU A 7 -30.93 28.49 -35.03
CA LEU A 7 -30.43 28.58 -33.65
C LEU A 7 -29.08 27.87 -33.48
N VAL A 8 -28.89 26.72 -34.13
CA VAL A 8 -27.62 25.97 -34.08
C VAL A 8 -26.50 26.73 -34.78
N ILE A 9 -26.78 27.41 -35.90
CA ILE A 9 -25.79 28.23 -36.61
C ILE A 9 -25.39 29.46 -35.78
N LEU A 10 -26.33 30.11 -35.09
CA LEU A 10 -26.01 31.23 -34.20
C LEU A 10 -25.17 30.80 -32.97
N PHE A 11 -25.44 29.62 -32.43
CA PHE A 11 -24.70 29.09 -31.27
C PHE A 11 -23.25 28.70 -31.63
N ILE A 12 -23.03 28.16 -32.83
CA ILE A 12 -21.69 27.85 -33.33
C ILE A 12 -20.89 29.14 -33.57
N TYR A 13 -21.51 30.19 -34.14
CA TYR A 13 -20.84 31.49 -34.32
C TYR A 13 -20.42 32.16 -33.00
N PHE A 14 -21.20 32.00 -31.93
CA PHE A 14 -20.91 32.60 -30.64
C PHE A 14 -19.72 31.93 -29.93
N ILE A 15 -19.56 30.61 -30.09
CA ILE A 15 -18.43 29.86 -29.54
C ILE A 15 -17.13 30.17 -30.28
N SER A 16 -17.18 30.37 -31.61
CA SER A 16 -16.00 30.73 -32.41
C SER A 16 -15.43 32.11 -32.07
N ILE A 17 -16.25 33.06 -31.62
CA ILE A 17 -15.80 34.40 -31.22
C ILE A 17 -15.09 34.38 -29.85
N ILE A 18 -15.50 33.50 -28.94
CA ILE A 18 -14.88 33.38 -27.60
C ILE A 18 -13.52 32.67 -27.68
N VAL A 19 -13.35 31.72 -28.61
CA VAL A 19 -12.07 31.00 -28.80
C VAL A 19 -11.03 31.87 -29.55
N ALA A 20 -11.48 32.84 -30.37
CA ALA A 20 -10.59 33.74 -31.11
C ALA A 20 -10.02 34.92 -30.28
N ALA A 21 -10.54 35.17 -29.08
CA ALA A 21 -10.12 36.31 -28.23
C ALA A 21 -9.07 35.97 -27.16
N GLY A 22 -8.59 34.72 -27.10
CA GLY A 22 -7.74 34.23 -26.00
C GLY A 22 -6.26 33.95 -26.33
N GLY A 23 -5.71 34.43 -27.44
CA GLY A 23 -4.35 34.08 -27.83
C GLY A 23 -3.59 35.15 -28.62
N CYS A 24 -2.71 35.88 -27.93
CA CYS A 24 -1.39 36.34 -28.41
C CYS A 24 -0.88 37.45 -27.50
N TRP A 25 0.19 37.22 -26.73
CA TRP A 25 1.21 38.25 -26.49
C TRP A 25 2.56 37.53 -26.35
N SER A 26 3.31 37.52 -27.45
CA SER A 26 4.75 37.31 -27.50
C SER A 26 5.38 38.39 -28.39
N SER A 27 6.67 38.64 -28.17
CA SER A 27 7.52 39.75 -28.67
C SER A 27 7.53 40.99 -27.74
N GLY A 28 8.66 41.60 -27.40
CA GLY A 28 10.02 41.39 -27.89
C GLY A 28 11.09 42.10 -27.06
N TYR A 29 12.32 41.85 -27.50
CA TYR A 29 13.63 42.34 -27.09
C TYR A 29 13.75 43.83 -26.70
N GLY A 30 14.70 44.11 -25.81
CA GLY A 30 15.36 45.42 -25.69
C GLY A 30 16.18 45.58 -24.41
N GLY A 31 17.48 45.34 -24.48
CA GLY A 31 18.42 45.69 -23.40
C GLY A 31 18.95 47.11 -23.53
N CYS A 32 19.24 47.77 -22.40
CA CYS A 32 20.46 48.54 -22.10
C CYS A 32 20.29 49.38 -20.81
N ASN A 33 21.24 49.15 -19.89
CA ASN A 33 21.97 50.09 -19.04
C ASN A 33 21.33 51.12 -18.09
N ASP A 34 21.90 51.07 -16.87
CA ASP A 34 22.37 52.15 -16.00
C ASP A 34 21.37 53.09 -15.29
N GLY A 35 21.32 52.91 -13.97
CA GLY A 35 21.65 53.95 -13.00
C GLY A 35 20.69 55.13 -12.84
N GLY A 36 20.00 55.20 -11.70
CA GLY A 36 19.40 56.46 -11.25
C GLY A 36 18.37 56.31 -10.14
N CYS A 37 18.80 56.60 -8.91
CA CYS A 37 17.93 56.86 -7.76
C CYS A 37 16.78 57.82 -8.11
N SER A 38 15.56 57.47 -7.72
CA SER A 38 14.67 58.45 -7.08
C SER A 38 13.63 57.73 -6.21
N SER A 39 13.64 58.17 -4.97
CA SER A 39 12.71 57.88 -3.88
C SER A 39 11.28 58.26 -4.21
N PHE A 40 10.34 57.35 -3.96
CA PHE A 40 8.96 57.70 -3.61
C PHE A 40 8.43 56.71 -2.55
N GLY A 41 7.73 57.26 -1.56
CA GLY A 41 7.26 56.60 -0.35
C GLY A 41 6.36 55.40 -0.61
N GLY A 42 6.30 54.41 0.26
CA GLY A 42 6.18 54.56 1.70
C GLY A 42 4.83 53.99 2.11
N TYR A 43 4.66 52.68 1.98
CA TYR A 43 3.64 51.86 2.63
C TYR A 43 4.18 50.43 2.76
N CYS A 44 5.12 50.24 3.68
CA CYS A 44 5.47 48.90 4.18
C CYS A 44 4.49 48.54 5.29
N VAL A 45 3.55 47.64 5.00
CA VAL A 45 2.78 46.94 6.01
C VAL A 45 3.69 45.86 6.59
N ASN A 46 4.11 46.06 7.84
CA ASN A 46 4.85 45.12 8.67
C ASN A 46 4.10 43.80 8.81
N TYR A 47 4.68 42.70 8.31
CA TYR A 47 4.51 41.37 8.90
C TYR A 47 5.90 40.81 9.24
N GLY A 48 6.46 41.32 10.33
CA GLY A 48 7.51 40.61 11.07
C GLY A 48 6.84 39.58 11.96
N ALA A 49 6.93 38.30 11.61
CA ALA A 49 6.67 37.18 12.51
C ALA A 49 8.01 36.59 12.98
N PRO A 50 8.22 36.40 14.30
CA PRO A 50 9.48 35.85 14.83
C PRO A 50 9.56 34.33 14.66
N PRO A 51 10.77 33.74 14.50
CA PRO A 51 10.96 32.30 14.50
C PRO A 51 11.03 31.82 15.95
N ASN A 52 9.89 31.45 16.54
CA ASN A 52 9.81 30.60 17.73
C ASN A 52 8.35 30.30 18.06
N ASN A 53 7.86 29.14 17.62
CA ASN A 53 6.70 28.53 18.26
C ASN A 53 6.95 27.03 18.48
N LYS A 54 7.36 26.73 19.71
CA LYS A 54 7.18 25.43 20.33
C LYS A 54 5.69 25.08 20.26
N CYS A 55 5.32 24.09 19.46
CA CYS A 55 3.98 23.52 19.51
C CYS A 55 3.86 22.67 20.78
N ARG A 56 3.47 23.32 21.89
CA ARG A 56 2.87 22.68 23.05
C ARG A 56 1.37 22.56 22.79
N TYR A 57 0.89 21.40 22.38
CA TYR A 57 -0.49 21.02 22.65
C TYR A 57 -0.53 20.37 24.03
N ALA A 58 -0.96 21.16 25.00
CA ALA A 58 -1.38 20.67 26.30
C ALA A 58 -2.75 19.99 26.12
N ALA A 59 -2.77 18.66 26.14
CA ALA A 59 -3.98 17.92 26.45
C ALA A 59 -4.31 18.19 27.92
N LYS A 60 -5.42 18.87 28.18
CA LYS A 60 -5.98 18.99 29.52
C LYS A 60 -6.75 17.71 29.81
N HIS A 61 -6.37 17.08 30.92
CA HIS A 61 -7.03 15.98 31.59
C HIS A 61 -8.56 16.10 31.58
N ILE A 62 -9.19 15.03 31.10
CA ILE A 62 -10.42 14.50 31.68
C ILE A 62 -10.04 13.09 32.12
N ASP A 63 -10.21 12.85 33.41
CA ASP A 63 -9.91 11.61 34.11
C ASP A 63 -10.72 10.45 33.51
N ASP A 64 -10.04 9.32 33.29
CA ASP A 64 -10.62 7.99 33.40
C ASP A 64 -9.48 7.03 33.78
N ASP A 65 -9.52 6.60 35.03
CA ASP A 65 -8.64 5.61 35.66
C ASP A 65 -8.71 4.26 34.93
N ASP A 66 -7.59 3.79 34.39
CA ASP A 66 -7.12 2.41 34.59
C ASP A 66 -5.61 2.33 34.24
N ASP A 67 -4.80 2.87 35.14
CA ASP A 67 -3.35 2.76 35.11
C ASP A 67 -2.94 1.34 35.55
N SER A 68 -2.52 0.52 34.57
CA SER A 68 -1.53 -0.52 34.84
C SER A 68 -0.43 -0.45 33.78
N PHE A 69 0.51 0.47 34.01
CA PHE A 69 1.88 0.36 33.50
C PHE A 69 2.49 -0.94 34.03
N SER A 70 2.50 -1.98 33.21
CA SER A 70 3.35 -3.15 33.46
C SER A 70 4.77 -2.84 32.99
N VAL A 71 5.68 -2.96 33.95
CA VAL A 71 7.13 -3.04 33.77
C VAL A 71 7.44 -4.02 32.63
N ALA A 72 8.26 -3.59 31.68
CA ALA A 72 8.76 -4.41 30.57
C ALA A 72 9.34 -5.74 31.09
N THR A 73 8.55 -6.79 30.99
CA THR A 73 8.99 -8.18 31.17
C THR A 73 9.38 -8.71 29.80
N ASP A 74 10.61 -9.23 29.66
CA ASP A 74 11.16 -9.94 28.49
C ASP A 74 10.09 -10.44 27.49
N GLU A 75 9.71 -9.59 26.53
CA GLU A 75 8.77 -9.96 25.50
C GLU A 75 9.48 -10.91 24.53
N LYS A 76 8.84 -12.06 24.26
CA LYS A 76 9.33 -13.07 23.32
C LYS A 76 9.50 -12.45 21.93
N CYS A 77 10.67 -11.92 21.62
CA CYS A 77 11.03 -11.53 20.26
C CYS A 77 10.95 -12.78 19.37
N HIS A 78 10.04 -12.75 18.40
CA HIS A 78 9.79 -13.88 17.52
C HIS A 78 10.88 -13.96 16.44
N VAL A 79 11.26 -15.17 16.03
CA VAL A 79 12.30 -15.36 15.00
C VAL A 79 11.65 -15.67 13.66
N VAL A 80 12.02 -14.92 12.62
CA VAL A 80 11.79 -15.28 11.22
C VAL A 80 13.10 -15.76 10.62
N ARG A 81 13.12 -16.99 10.12
CA ARG A 81 14.27 -17.52 9.39
C ARG A 81 14.15 -17.15 7.92
N LEU A 82 15.11 -16.40 7.41
CA LEU A 82 15.18 -16.03 5.99
C LEU A 82 16.16 -16.96 5.28
N ASP A 83 15.79 -17.38 4.09
CA ASP A 83 16.65 -18.19 3.20
C ASP A 83 16.70 -17.62 1.78
N GLY A 84 15.92 -16.57 1.51
CA GLY A 84 15.79 -15.96 0.19
C GLY A 84 14.77 -16.62 -0.74
N TYR A 85 14.06 -17.67 -0.31
CA TYR A 85 13.13 -18.43 -1.15
C TYR A 85 11.71 -18.49 -0.60
N HIS A 86 11.53 -18.46 0.72
CA HIS A 86 10.25 -18.78 1.35
C HIS A 86 9.61 -17.63 2.13
N LEU A 87 10.08 -16.40 1.96
CA LEU A 87 9.49 -15.25 2.65
C LEU A 87 8.10 -14.95 2.12
N LYS A 88 7.10 -14.95 3.00
CA LYS A 88 5.71 -14.57 2.67
C LYS A 88 5.50 -13.08 2.90
N SER A 89 4.62 -12.46 2.12
CA SER A 89 4.20 -11.06 2.29
C SER A 89 3.72 -10.75 3.71
N SER A 90 2.99 -11.69 4.35
CA SER A 90 2.55 -11.55 5.75
C SER A 90 3.70 -11.54 6.76
N ASP A 91 4.75 -12.32 6.51
CA ASP A 91 5.92 -12.37 7.40
C ASP A 91 6.75 -11.09 7.26
N LEU A 92 6.83 -10.54 6.03
CA LEU A 92 7.45 -9.24 5.79
C LEU A 92 6.72 -8.10 6.51
N VAL A 93 5.39 -8.05 6.43
CA VAL A 93 4.58 -7.04 7.17
C VAL A 93 4.81 -7.16 8.68
N ARG A 94 4.91 -8.39 9.21
CA ARG A 94 5.24 -8.63 10.63
C ARG A 94 6.64 -8.16 11.01
N LEU A 95 7.64 -8.36 10.15
CA LEU A 95 9.00 -7.84 10.37
C LEU A 95 9.03 -6.31 10.48
N GLY A 96 8.08 -5.63 9.83
CA GLY A 96 7.85 -4.19 9.95
C GLY A 96 7.49 -3.71 11.36
N THR A 97 6.80 -4.52 12.18
CA THR A 97 6.26 -4.05 13.48
C THR A 97 7.32 -3.80 14.54
N GLY A 98 8.49 -4.44 14.42
CA GLY A 98 9.55 -4.36 15.44
C GLY A 98 9.63 -5.57 16.37
N ASP A 99 8.62 -6.45 16.36
CA ASP A 99 8.50 -7.57 17.31
C ASP A 99 9.29 -8.83 16.91
N TYR A 100 9.91 -8.79 15.72
CA TYR A 100 10.55 -9.94 15.08
C TYR A 100 12.02 -9.67 14.79
N ARG A 101 12.85 -10.69 15.05
CA ARG A 101 14.26 -10.75 14.63
C ARG A 101 14.45 -11.69 13.45
N ILE A 102 15.49 -11.43 12.67
CA ILE A 102 15.92 -12.25 11.54
C ILE A 102 17.08 -13.15 11.97
N GLU A 103 16.99 -14.41 11.54
CA GLU A 103 18.10 -15.36 11.52
C GLU A 103 18.22 -16.00 10.13
N LEU A 104 19.41 -16.47 9.79
CA LEU A 104 19.70 -17.24 8.57
C LEU A 104 20.06 -18.68 8.96
N PRO A 105 19.52 -19.70 8.27
CA PRO A 105 20.00 -21.08 8.38
C PRO A 105 21.47 -21.24 7.98
N GLU A 106 22.15 -22.29 8.46
CA GLU A 106 23.59 -22.50 8.20
C GLU A 106 23.87 -22.87 6.73
N GLU A 107 22.94 -23.56 6.08
CA GLU A 107 22.98 -23.82 4.65
C GLU A 107 22.99 -22.53 3.82
N THR A 108 22.31 -21.49 4.30
CA THR A 108 22.28 -20.17 3.68
C THR A 108 23.65 -19.48 3.82
N TRP A 109 24.24 -19.51 5.02
CA TRP A 109 25.60 -19.00 5.24
C TRP A 109 26.64 -19.71 4.37
N THR A 110 26.51 -21.03 4.21
CA THR A 110 27.39 -21.80 3.34
C THR A 110 27.30 -21.34 1.88
N THR A 111 26.10 -21.06 1.38
CA THR A 111 25.89 -20.52 0.02
C THR A 111 26.49 -19.12 -0.13
N ILE A 112 26.30 -18.25 0.86
CA ILE A 112 26.88 -16.89 0.87
C ILE A 112 28.41 -16.94 0.81
N ARG A 113 29.05 -17.79 1.62
CA ARG A 113 30.51 -17.97 1.63
C ARG A 113 31.04 -18.39 0.26
N LYS A 114 30.43 -19.41 -0.35
CA LYS A 114 30.80 -19.87 -1.70
C LYS A 114 30.66 -18.78 -2.76
N SER A 115 29.57 -18.00 -2.71
CA SER A 115 29.37 -16.86 -3.60
C SER A 115 30.47 -15.81 -3.44
N ARG A 116 30.87 -15.53 -2.20
CA ARG A 116 31.92 -14.55 -1.90
C ARG A 116 33.30 -15.01 -2.38
N GLU A 117 33.64 -16.29 -2.21
CA GLU A 117 34.90 -16.88 -2.67
C GLU A 117 35.13 -16.63 -4.19
N ILE A 118 34.07 -16.65 -4.99
CA ILE A 118 34.15 -16.39 -6.44
C ILE A 118 34.51 -14.93 -6.71
N VAL A 119 33.91 -14.00 -5.98
CA VAL A 119 34.22 -12.55 -6.10
C VAL A 119 35.66 -12.28 -5.68
N ASP A 120 36.10 -12.85 -4.55
CA ASP A 120 37.47 -12.68 -4.05
C ASP A 120 38.49 -13.24 -5.05
N LYS A 121 38.23 -14.42 -5.61
CA LYS A 121 39.08 -15.02 -6.66
C LYS A 121 39.20 -14.13 -7.90
N ILE A 122 38.12 -13.49 -8.35
CA ILE A 122 38.14 -12.57 -9.50
C ILE A 122 39.05 -11.37 -9.23
N ILE A 123 38.99 -10.82 -8.01
CA ILE A 123 39.81 -9.69 -7.59
C ILE A 123 41.29 -10.08 -7.51
N ASP A 124 41.58 -11.24 -6.92
CA ASP A 124 42.94 -11.77 -6.79
C ASP A 124 43.57 -12.08 -8.15
N GLU A 125 42.79 -12.65 -9.07
CA GLU A 125 43.21 -12.95 -10.44
C GLU A 125 43.25 -11.70 -11.35
N LYS A 126 42.83 -10.53 -10.84
CA LYS A 126 42.75 -9.26 -11.59
C LYS A 126 41.92 -9.37 -12.88
N LYS A 127 40.90 -10.24 -12.88
CA LYS A 127 39.95 -10.36 -13.98
C LYS A 127 39.04 -9.14 -13.99
N VAL A 128 38.88 -8.48 -15.14
CA VAL A 128 38.02 -7.30 -15.28
C VAL A 128 36.56 -7.74 -15.33
N VAL A 129 35.77 -7.32 -14.34
CA VAL A 129 34.35 -7.69 -14.20
C VAL A 129 33.53 -6.46 -13.80
N TYR A 130 32.41 -6.26 -14.50
CA TYR A 130 31.47 -5.16 -14.24
C TYR A 130 31.02 -5.13 -12.78
N GLY A 131 31.03 -3.96 -12.14
CA GLY A 131 30.53 -3.79 -10.77
C GLY A 131 31.36 -4.47 -9.66
N VAL A 132 32.47 -5.13 -10.01
CA VAL A 132 33.43 -5.71 -9.06
C VAL A 132 34.69 -4.84 -8.97
N ASN A 133 35.37 -4.60 -10.10
CA ASN A 133 36.59 -3.79 -10.19
C ASN A 133 36.58 -2.75 -11.32
N THR A 134 35.38 -2.34 -11.71
CA THR A 134 35.13 -1.31 -12.73
C THR A 134 34.22 -0.22 -12.17
N GLY A 135 34.07 0.89 -12.90
CA GLY A 135 33.06 1.91 -12.62
C GLY A 135 31.62 1.43 -12.88
N PHE A 136 30.64 2.30 -12.65
CA PHE A 136 29.21 1.98 -12.76
C PHE A 136 28.53 2.76 -13.90
N GLY A 137 27.44 2.21 -14.44
CA GLY A 137 26.68 2.85 -15.53
C GLY A 137 27.56 3.15 -16.74
N SER A 138 27.58 4.41 -17.21
CA SER A 138 28.42 4.85 -18.33
C SER A 138 29.92 4.67 -18.10
N PHE A 139 30.37 4.44 -16.86
CA PHE A 139 31.78 4.19 -16.52
C PHE A 139 32.14 2.70 -16.41
N ALA A 140 31.29 1.78 -16.88
CA ALA A 140 31.47 0.33 -16.82
C ALA A 140 32.81 -0.19 -17.39
N SER A 141 33.44 0.55 -18.31
CA SER A 141 34.74 0.20 -18.93
C SER A 141 35.97 0.76 -18.20
N THR A 142 35.78 1.55 -17.14
CA THR A 142 36.89 2.15 -16.37
C THR A 142 37.35 1.18 -15.29
N ILE A 143 38.57 0.65 -15.41
CA ILE A 143 39.17 -0.26 -14.43
C ILE A 143 39.62 0.53 -13.19
N ILE A 144 39.30 0.02 -12.01
CA ILE A 144 39.64 0.61 -10.71
C ILE A 144 40.70 -0.25 -10.03
N SER A 145 41.73 0.38 -9.47
CA SER A 145 42.78 -0.34 -8.74
C SER A 145 42.25 -0.90 -7.42
N ASN A 146 42.83 -2.00 -6.95
CA ASN A 146 42.35 -2.71 -5.76
C ASN A 146 42.32 -1.81 -4.50
N GLU A 147 43.27 -0.87 -4.37
CA GLU A 147 43.35 0.06 -3.23
C GLU A 147 42.18 1.06 -3.21
N LYS A 148 41.52 1.28 -4.35
CA LYS A 148 40.41 2.23 -4.50
C LYS A 148 39.04 1.57 -4.45
N LEU A 149 38.94 0.24 -4.37
CA LEU A 149 37.66 -0.47 -4.47
C LEU A 149 36.72 -0.19 -3.29
N ALA A 150 37.26 -0.05 -2.07
CA ALA A 150 36.47 0.31 -0.89
C ALA A 150 35.97 1.78 -0.95
N ASP A 151 36.86 2.71 -1.33
CA ASP A 151 36.51 4.12 -1.56
C ASP A 151 35.44 4.26 -2.66
N LEU A 152 35.55 3.46 -3.73
CA LEU A 152 34.55 3.39 -4.79
C LEU A 152 33.16 3.01 -4.24
N GLN A 153 33.06 2.00 -3.36
CA GLN A 153 31.77 1.61 -2.77
C GLN A 153 31.17 2.74 -1.93
N THR A 154 32.00 3.39 -1.12
CA THR A 154 31.59 4.50 -0.26
C THR A 154 31.06 5.67 -1.09
N ARG A 155 31.79 6.07 -2.14
CA ARG A 155 31.38 7.15 -3.04
C ARG A 155 30.12 6.80 -3.83
N LEU A 156 29.98 5.55 -4.26
CA LEU A 156 28.75 5.08 -4.93
C LEU A 156 27.55 5.33 -4.02
N ILE A 157 27.58 4.80 -2.80
CA ILE A 157 26.46 4.93 -1.85
C ILE A 157 26.13 6.40 -1.59
N VAL A 158 27.12 7.20 -1.21
CA VAL A 158 26.88 8.62 -0.85
C VAL A 158 26.34 9.42 -2.04
N SER A 159 26.91 9.25 -3.24
CA SER A 159 26.44 9.97 -4.43
C SER A 159 25.02 9.57 -4.85
N HIS A 160 24.61 8.34 -4.54
CA HIS A 160 23.28 7.81 -4.88
C HIS A 160 22.23 8.12 -3.79
N CYS A 161 22.60 8.72 -2.66
CA CYS A 161 21.67 9.24 -1.65
C CYS A 161 20.95 10.52 -2.13
N ALA A 162 20.26 10.43 -3.26
CA ALA A 162 19.56 11.54 -3.92
C ALA A 162 18.03 11.51 -3.71
N GLY A 163 17.54 10.63 -2.82
CA GLY A 163 16.13 10.57 -2.45
C GLY A 163 15.64 11.84 -1.73
N VAL A 164 14.38 12.20 -1.94
CA VAL A 164 13.71 13.37 -1.36
C VAL A 164 12.28 13.05 -0.90
N GLY A 165 11.60 14.05 -0.33
CA GLY A 165 10.22 13.94 0.14
C GLY A 165 10.11 13.37 1.55
N GLU A 166 8.87 13.19 2.01
CA GLU A 166 8.59 12.62 3.33
C GLU A 166 9.24 11.23 3.46
N PRO A 167 9.95 10.94 4.57
CA PRO A 167 10.52 9.63 4.81
C PRO A 167 9.46 8.52 4.87
N LEU A 168 9.89 7.29 4.56
CA LEU A 168 9.13 6.10 4.91
C LEU A 168 8.88 6.07 6.43
N THR A 169 7.74 5.52 6.82
CA THR A 169 7.52 5.17 8.23
C THR A 169 8.54 4.12 8.67
N ILE A 170 8.78 4.01 9.97
CA ILE A 170 9.74 3.04 10.54
C ILE A 170 9.38 1.63 10.07
N GLU A 171 8.10 1.28 10.04
CA GLU A 171 7.61 -0.05 9.65
C GLU A 171 7.95 -0.34 8.19
N ARG A 172 7.71 0.61 7.28
CA ARG A 172 8.02 0.46 5.85
C ARG A 172 9.52 0.40 5.58
N ALA A 173 10.30 1.22 6.28
CA ALA A 173 11.75 1.19 6.22
C ALA A 173 12.30 -0.16 6.72
N ARG A 174 11.75 -0.69 7.83
CA ARG A 174 12.05 -2.04 8.34
C ARG A 174 11.69 -3.13 7.34
N MET A 175 10.54 -3.06 6.70
CA MET A 175 10.16 -4.01 5.64
C MET A 175 11.17 -3.99 4.49
N MET A 176 11.53 -2.81 3.97
CA MET A 176 12.55 -2.70 2.91
C MET A 176 13.89 -3.29 3.36
N PHE A 177 14.29 -3.05 4.60
CA PHE A 177 15.53 -3.56 5.18
C PHE A 177 15.51 -5.10 5.32
N ALA A 178 14.46 -5.67 5.88
CA ALA A 178 14.26 -7.11 5.98
C ALA A 178 14.27 -7.79 4.60
N LEU A 179 13.63 -7.16 3.61
CA LEU A 179 13.59 -7.68 2.26
C LEU A 179 14.98 -7.65 1.62
N ARG A 180 15.78 -6.59 1.84
CA ARG A 180 17.18 -6.55 1.39
C ARG A 180 17.99 -7.72 1.97
N ILE A 181 17.80 -8.04 3.26
CA ILE A 181 18.44 -9.20 3.88
C ILE A 181 18.00 -10.51 3.20
N ASN A 182 16.71 -10.70 2.93
CA ASN A 182 16.19 -11.89 2.25
C ASN A 182 16.82 -12.08 0.86
N ILE A 183 16.98 -11.01 0.09
CA ILE A 183 17.55 -11.06 -1.26
C ILE A 183 19.05 -11.41 -1.20
N LEU A 184 19.78 -10.86 -0.24
CA LEU A 184 21.18 -11.22 0.02
C LEU A 184 21.33 -12.69 0.46
N ALA A 185 20.37 -13.20 1.22
CA ALA A 185 20.33 -14.59 1.68
C ALA A 185 20.30 -15.60 0.54
N LYS A 186 19.78 -15.24 -0.64
CA LYS A 186 19.76 -16.14 -1.81
C LYS A 186 21.15 -16.58 -2.27
N GLY A 187 22.20 -15.81 -1.97
CA GLY A 187 23.58 -16.17 -2.26
C GLY A 187 24.05 -15.90 -3.69
N TYR A 188 23.33 -15.08 -4.47
CA TYR A 188 23.76 -14.68 -5.83
C TYR A 188 24.47 -13.32 -5.88
N SER A 189 24.66 -12.66 -4.74
CA SER A 189 25.19 -11.29 -4.68
C SER A 189 26.69 -11.19 -4.43
N GLY A 190 27.36 -12.21 -3.90
CA GLY A 190 28.76 -12.12 -3.50
C GLY A 190 29.02 -11.16 -2.32
N ILE A 191 28.01 -10.91 -1.48
CA ILE A 191 28.19 -10.23 -0.19
C ILE A 191 29.03 -11.09 0.76
N SER A 192 29.87 -10.49 1.60
CA SER A 192 30.61 -11.22 2.61
C SER A 192 29.74 -11.55 3.83
N GLU A 193 30.04 -12.67 4.47
CA GLU A 193 29.37 -13.10 5.71
C GLU A 193 29.50 -12.04 6.82
N GLU A 194 30.68 -11.45 6.98
CA GLU A 194 30.94 -10.40 7.98
C GLU A 194 29.99 -9.21 7.82
N THR A 195 29.87 -8.70 6.59
CA THR A 195 29.00 -7.56 6.28
C THR A 195 27.54 -7.92 6.54
N LEU A 196 27.08 -9.08 6.06
CA LEU A 196 25.68 -9.49 6.26
C LEU A 196 25.32 -9.73 7.74
N ARG A 197 26.26 -10.22 8.55
CA ARG A 197 26.07 -10.33 10.01
C ARG A 197 25.85 -8.97 10.68
N LYS A 198 26.62 -7.93 10.30
CA LYS A 198 26.42 -6.55 10.80
C LYS A 198 25.07 -5.97 10.37
N ILE A 199 24.68 -6.18 9.11
CA ILE A 199 23.38 -5.78 8.56
C ILE A 199 22.23 -6.39 9.38
N ILE A 200 22.28 -7.70 9.67
CA ILE A 200 21.26 -8.39 10.45
C ILE A 200 21.25 -7.92 11.91
N ALA A 201 22.41 -7.69 12.50
CA ALA A 201 22.51 -7.15 13.85
C ALA A 201 21.84 -5.76 13.97
N ALA A 202 22.06 -4.88 12.98
CA ALA A 202 21.40 -3.57 12.91
C ALA A 202 19.88 -3.68 12.78
N PHE A 203 19.38 -4.56 11.91
CA PHE A 203 17.94 -4.82 11.81
C PHE A 203 17.34 -5.33 13.13
N ASN A 204 18.01 -6.30 13.76
CA ASN A 204 17.54 -6.94 15.00
C ASN A 204 17.56 -5.98 16.20
N LYS A 205 18.45 -4.97 16.21
CA LYS A 205 18.43 -3.87 17.20
C LYS A 205 17.55 -2.69 16.75
N SER A 206 16.79 -2.84 15.68
CA SER A 206 15.90 -1.81 15.14
C SER A 206 16.61 -0.48 14.86
N CYS A 207 17.84 -0.53 14.35
CA CYS A 207 18.60 0.62 13.89
C CYS A 207 18.25 0.92 12.42
N ILE A 208 17.31 1.83 12.20
CA ILE A 208 16.60 2.03 10.92
C ILE A 208 16.97 3.38 10.31
N PRO A 209 17.66 3.42 9.15
CA PRO A 209 17.99 4.66 8.47
C PRO A 209 16.75 5.45 8.01
N GLU A 210 16.87 6.77 7.95
CA GLU A 210 15.89 7.66 7.32
C GLU A 210 15.91 7.43 5.80
N ILE A 211 14.78 6.99 5.22
CA ILE A 211 14.68 6.67 3.79
C ILE A 211 13.62 7.57 3.15
N PRO A 212 13.99 8.56 2.35
CA PRO A 212 13.04 9.40 1.61
C PRO A 212 12.19 8.60 0.63
N SER A 213 10.92 8.96 0.47
CA SER A 213 9.95 8.19 -0.33
C SER A 213 9.95 8.48 -1.84
N GLN A 214 10.68 9.51 -2.30
CA GLN A 214 10.76 9.90 -3.72
C GLN A 214 12.20 9.84 -4.24
N GLY A 215 12.38 9.42 -5.49
CA GLY A 215 13.68 9.43 -6.17
C GLY A 215 14.00 8.17 -6.97
N THR A 216 13.41 7.02 -6.63
CA THR A 216 13.57 5.79 -7.43
C THR A 216 12.76 5.85 -8.73
N VAL A 217 13.38 5.41 -9.82
CA VAL A 217 12.76 5.14 -11.14
C VAL A 217 12.56 3.63 -11.39
N GLY A 218 13.02 2.77 -10.47
CA GLY A 218 12.90 1.31 -10.58
C GLY A 218 13.59 0.71 -11.82
N ALA A 219 14.77 1.24 -12.18
CA ALA A 219 15.56 0.86 -13.36
C ALA A 219 16.68 -0.10 -13.00
N SER A 220 17.86 0.38 -12.56
CA SER A 220 18.95 -0.41 -11.97
C SER A 220 18.70 -0.73 -10.49
N GLY A 221 17.44 -1.02 -10.17
CA GLY A 221 16.93 -1.14 -8.82
C GLY A 221 16.48 0.18 -8.21
N ASP A 222 16.12 0.10 -6.94
CA ASP A 222 15.65 1.17 -6.08
C ASP A 222 16.82 1.96 -5.47
N LEU A 223 17.70 2.43 -6.35
CA LEU A 223 19.04 2.94 -6.02
C LEU A 223 19.02 3.99 -4.91
N ALA A 224 18.23 5.06 -5.06
CA ALA A 224 18.19 6.14 -4.09
C ALA A 224 17.74 5.68 -2.69
N PRO A 225 16.57 5.04 -2.51
CA PRO A 225 16.14 4.58 -1.19
C PRO A 225 17.07 3.50 -0.60
N LEU A 226 17.61 2.59 -1.41
CA LEU A 226 18.56 1.59 -0.90
C LEU A 226 19.94 2.18 -0.55
N SER A 227 20.33 3.27 -1.20
CA SER A 227 21.54 4.00 -0.86
C SER A 227 21.40 4.72 0.48
N HIS A 228 20.24 5.31 0.77
CA HIS A 228 19.95 5.86 2.10
C HIS A 228 19.99 4.78 3.20
N LEU A 229 19.49 3.57 2.91
CA LEU A 229 19.65 2.40 3.80
C LEU A 229 21.13 2.05 4.02
N ALA A 230 21.91 1.92 2.95
CA ALA A 230 23.33 1.55 3.03
C ALA A 230 24.17 2.64 3.74
N ALA A 231 23.91 3.91 3.45
CA ALA A 231 24.60 5.06 4.05
C ALA A 231 24.40 5.11 5.57
N GLY A 232 23.18 4.86 6.04
CA GLY A 232 22.90 4.79 7.48
C GLY A 232 23.75 3.73 8.19
N LEU A 233 23.96 2.57 7.55
CA LEU A 233 24.80 1.49 8.11
C LEU A 233 26.30 1.81 8.09
N MET A 234 26.73 2.80 7.30
CA MET A 234 28.08 3.39 7.35
C MET A 234 28.19 4.50 8.39
N GLY A 235 27.10 4.85 9.09
CA GLY A 235 27.06 5.98 10.02
C GLY A 235 26.82 7.33 9.34
N VAL A 236 26.32 7.34 8.11
CA VAL A 236 26.02 8.57 7.35
C VAL A 236 24.51 8.84 7.34
N GLY A 237 24.14 10.10 7.59
CA GLY A 237 22.74 10.52 7.58
C GLY A 237 22.03 10.33 8.92
N ARG A 238 20.71 10.18 8.89
CA ARG A 238 19.89 10.01 10.09
C ARG A 238 19.44 8.58 10.26
N MET A 239 19.30 8.16 11.51
CA MET A 239 18.83 6.83 11.88
C MET A 239 17.91 6.93 13.09
N TRP A 240 16.97 6.01 13.17
CA TRP A 240 16.11 5.81 14.32
C TRP A 240 16.46 4.51 15.04
N SER A 241 16.36 4.48 16.37
CA SER A 241 16.23 3.23 17.11
C SER A 241 15.34 3.39 18.36
N PRO A 242 14.77 2.29 18.91
CA PRO A 242 13.97 2.36 20.13
C PRO A 242 14.73 2.97 21.31
N LYS A 243 16.06 2.75 21.37
CA LYS A 243 16.93 3.25 22.44
C LYS A 243 17.19 4.75 22.35
N THR A 244 17.26 5.31 21.14
CA THR A 244 17.82 6.66 20.91
C THR A 244 16.82 7.65 20.31
N GLY A 245 15.70 7.17 19.76
CA GLY A 245 14.87 7.98 18.87
C GLY A 245 15.62 8.30 17.57
N TRP A 246 15.32 9.44 16.95
CA TRP A 246 16.02 9.91 15.75
C TRP A 246 17.32 10.63 16.11
N GLY A 247 18.44 10.24 15.49
CA GLY A 247 19.75 10.86 15.68
C GLY A 247 20.66 10.75 14.46
N ASN A 248 21.92 11.18 14.61
CA ASN A 248 22.96 10.89 13.62
C ASN A 248 23.22 9.38 13.59
N ALA A 249 23.29 8.79 12.40
CA ALA A 249 23.47 7.36 12.22
C ALA A 249 24.71 6.81 12.94
N SER A 250 25.83 7.53 12.97
CA SER A 250 27.04 7.11 13.71
C SER A 250 26.75 6.92 15.20
N ASP A 251 26.10 7.90 15.80
CA ASP A 251 25.83 7.94 17.24
C ASP A 251 24.80 6.90 17.63
N VAL A 252 23.78 6.68 16.77
CA VAL A 252 22.76 5.66 16.97
C VAL A 252 23.37 4.25 16.93
N LEU A 253 24.25 3.98 15.95
CA LEU A 253 24.95 2.69 15.86
C LEU A 253 25.85 2.46 17.08
N GLU A 254 26.67 3.45 17.47
CA GLU A 254 27.55 3.37 18.63
C GLU A 254 26.77 3.11 19.93
N GLN A 255 25.69 3.88 20.16
CA GLN A 255 24.84 3.71 21.34
C GLN A 255 24.11 2.36 21.36
N ASN A 256 23.94 1.71 20.22
CA ASN A 256 23.41 0.36 20.11
C ASN A 256 24.52 -0.70 20.02
N GLU A 257 25.77 -0.36 20.31
CA GLU A 257 26.93 -1.27 20.32
C GLU A 257 27.11 -1.99 18.96
N LEU A 258 26.86 -1.27 17.88
CA LEU A 258 27.04 -1.74 16.51
C LEU A 258 28.20 -0.99 15.88
N GLY A 259 29.10 -1.74 15.23
CA GLY A 259 30.18 -1.15 14.44
C GLY A 259 29.67 -0.65 13.09
N LEU A 260 30.35 0.36 12.55
CA LEU A 260 30.11 0.85 11.20
C LEU A 260 30.46 -0.23 10.16
N ILE A 261 29.73 -0.23 9.04
CA ILE A 261 30.02 -1.10 7.91
C ILE A 261 30.97 -0.40 6.95
N GLU A 262 32.11 -1.05 6.67
CA GLU A 262 32.99 -0.72 5.56
C GLU A 262 32.73 -1.72 4.43
N TYR A 263 32.19 -1.23 3.31
CA TYR A 263 31.80 -2.07 2.19
C TYR A 263 33.01 -2.48 1.35
N LYS A 264 33.21 -3.79 1.19
CA LYS A 264 34.25 -4.39 0.34
C LYS A 264 33.87 -4.31 -1.14
N ALA A 265 34.79 -4.65 -2.02
CA ALA A 265 34.52 -4.72 -3.47
C ALA A 265 33.22 -5.49 -3.77
N LYS A 266 32.40 -4.91 -4.68
CA LYS A 266 31.02 -5.31 -5.03
C LYS A 266 29.94 -5.00 -3.98
N GLU A 267 30.27 -4.93 -2.69
CA GLU A 267 29.26 -4.90 -1.62
C GLU A 267 28.40 -3.63 -1.62
N GLY A 268 28.96 -2.48 -2.01
CA GLY A 268 28.21 -1.23 -2.12
C GLY A 268 27.15 -1.29 -3.21
N LEU A 269 27.53 -1.75 -4.40
CA LEU A 269 26.56 -1.99 -5.49
C LEU A 269 25.52 -3.02 -5.08
N THR A 270 25.97 -4.13 -4.50
CA THR A 270 25.08 -5.15 -3.98
C THR A 270 24.07 -4.57 -3.00
N MET A 271 24.41 -3.67 -2.09
CA MET A 271 23.41 -3.09 -1.18
C MET A 271 22.32 -2.26 -1.85
N ILE A 272 22.62 -1.65 -3.00
CA ILE A 272 21.75 -0.65 -3.63
C ILE A 272 21.01 -1.17 -4.87
N ASN A 273 21.39 -2.35 -5.37
CA ASN A 273 20.84 -2.90 -6.60
C ASN A 273 19.73 -3.93 -6.32
N GLY A 274 18.49 -3.57 -6.68
CA GLY A 274 17.31 -4.44 -6.58
C GLY A 274 16.01 -3.68 -6.31
N THR A 275 14.87 -4.37 -6.35
CA THR A 275 13.51 -3.80 -6.37
C THR A 275 12.84 -3.72 -4.99
N GLN A 276 13.62 -3.60 -3.92
CA GLN A 276 13.12 -3.82 -2.56
C GLN A 276 12.21 -2.69 -2.03
N PHE A 277 12.37 -1.45 -2.49
CA PHE A 277 11.48 -0.36 -2.08
C PHE A 277 10.08 -0.58 -2.67
N ILE A 278 10.01 -0.84 -3.98
CA ILE A 278 8.75 -1.10 -4.68
C ILE A 278 8.08 -2.35 -4.09
N THR A 279 8.85 -3.42 -3.91
CA THR A 279 8.33 -4.73 -3.48
C THR A 279 7.91 -4.74 -2.01
N ALA A 280 8.64 -4.06 -1.11
CA ALA A 280 8.25 -3.98 0.29
C ALA A 280 6.93 -3.21 0.46
N LEU A 281 6.80 -2.05 -0.18
CA LEU A 281 5.53 -1.30 -0.18
C LEU A 281 4.41 -2.09 -0.87
N GLY A 282 4.73 -2.83 -1.94
CA GLY A 282 3.79 -3.71 -2.60
C GLY A 282 3.31 -4.88 -1.75
N ALA A 283 4.16 -5.42 -0.88
CA ALA A 283 3.80 -6.46 0.08
C ALA A 283 2.82 -5.95 1.14
N GLU A 284 3.03 -4.74 1.67
CA GLU A 284 2.04 -4.09 2.53
C GLU A 284 0.72 -3.90 1.78
N ALA A 285 0.79 -3.35 0.56
CA ALA A 285 -0.39 -3.04 -0.23
C ALA A 285 -1.24 -4.28 -0.49
N VAL A 286 -0.63 -5.41 -0.86
CA VAL A 286 -1.38 -6.63 -1.17
C VAL A 286 -1.97 -7.30 0.08
N GLU A 287 -1.28 -7.27 1.22
CA GLU A 287 -1.85 -7.79 2.48
C GLU A 287 -3.03 -6.93 2.96
N ARG A 288 -2.92 -5.60 2.85
CA ARG A 288 -4.02 -4.69 3.13
C ARG A 288 -5.18 -4.91 2.17
N ALA A 289 -4.92 -5.04 0.87
CA ALA A 289 -5.95 -5.31 -0.14
C ALA A 289 -6.69 -6.63 0.13
N MET A 290 -5.98 -7.71 0.49
CA MET A 290 -6.59 -8.98 0.89
C MET A 290 -7.46 -8.87 2.15
N SER A 291 -7.09 -8.00 3.09
CA SER A 291 -7.91 -7.69 4.28
C SER A 291 -9.18 -6.93 3.90
N ILE A 292 -9.02 -5.85 3.12
CA ILE A 292 -10.10 -4.96 2.68
C ILE A 292 -11.11 -5.70 1.80
N ALA A 293 -10.67 -6.51 0.84
CA ALA A 293 -11.58 -7.25 -0.04
C ALA A 293 -12.47 -8.24 0.72
N ARG A 294 -12.01 -8.79 1.85
CA ARG A 294 -12.84 -9.64 2.73
C ARG A 294 -13.87 -8.81 3.47
N GLN A 295 -13.44 -7.70 4.06
CA GLN A 295 -14.31 -6.82 4.83
C GLN A 295 -15.36 -6.12 3.95
N ALA A 296 -15.00 -5.78 2.71
CA ALA A 296 -15.91 -5.19 1.73
C ALA A 296 -17.13 -6.06 1.44
N ASP A 297 -16.97 -7.39 1.40
CA ASP A 297 -18.10 -8.31 1.21
C ASP A 297 -19.02 -8.33 2.43
N VAL A 298 -18.46 -8.23 3.64
CA VAL A 298 -19.23 -8.13 4.88
C VAL A 298 -20.05 -6.85 4.92
N ILE A 299 -19.42 -5.73 4.56
CA ILE A 299 -20.06 -4.42 4.54
C ILE A 299 -21.10 -4.36 3.42
N ALA A 300 -20.83 -4.92 2.24
CA ALA A 300 -21.81 -5.03 1.17
C ALA A 300 -23.01 -5.88 1.57
N ALA A 301 -22.80 -6.97 2.33
CA ALA A 301 -23.88 -7.75 2.92
C ALA A 301 -24.71 -6.91 3.92
N LEU A 302 -24.05 -6.15 4.78
CA LEU A 302 -24.74 -5.25 5.73
C LEU A 302 -25.58 -4.18 5.01
N SER A 303 -25.04 -3.56 3.96
CA SER A 303 -25.79 -2.61 3.11
C SER A 303 -26.93 -3.28 2.35
N THR A 304 -26.73 -4.51 1.87
CA THR A 304 -27.80 -5.31 1.24
C THR A 304 -28.95 -5.54 2.23
N GLU A 305 -28.62 -5.86 3.47
CA GLU A 305 -29.58 -6.07 4.54
C GLU A 305 -30.33 -4.76 4.88
N ALA A 306 -29.59 -3.68 5.13
CA ALA A 306 -30.13 -2.35 5.43
C ALA A 306 -31.08 -1.83 4.33
N LEU A 307 -30.81 -2.14 3.05
CA LEU A 307 -31.66 -1.77 1.91
C LEU A 307 -32.81 -2.75 1.66
N ARG A 308 -32.93 -3.79 2.50
CA ARG A 308 -33.89 -4.89 2.39
C ARG A 308 -33.80 -5.57 1.02
N GLY A 309 -32.58 -5.87 0.58
CA GLY A 309 -32.28 -6.50 -0.69
C GLY A 309 -32.63 -7.99 -0.72
N THR A 310 -32.82 -8.54 -1.93
CA THR A 310 -33.12 -9.96 -2.12
C THR A 310 -31.86 -10.80 -2.27
N VAL A 311 -31.79 -11.96 -1.63
CA VAL A 311 -30.68 -12.92 -1.79
C VAL A 311 -30.74 -13.74 -3.08
N ARG A 312 -31.81 -13.59 -3.89
CA ARG A 312 -31.98 -14.38 -5.13
C ARG A 312 -30.82 -14.21 -6.12
N HIS A 313 -30.18 -13.05 -6.14
CA HIS A 313 -29.04 -12.80 -7.02
C HIS A 313 -27.79 -13.61 -6.67
N LEU A 314 -27.76 -14.23 -5.48
CA LEU A 314 -26.65 -15.07 -4.99
C LEU A 314 -26.81 -16.55 -5.34
N HIS A 315 -27.81 -16.90 -6.15
CA HIS A 315 -28.13 -18.28 -6.47
C HIS A 315 -26.90 -19.04 -7.01
N PRO A 316 -26.48 -20.19 -6.42
CA PRO A 316 -25.22 -20.86 -6.79
C PRO A 316 -25.09 -21.17 -8.29
N LYS A 317 -26.17 -21.63 -8.93
CA LYS A 317 -26.18 -21.90 -10.38
C LYS A 317 -25.86 -20.68 -11.25
N LEU A 318 -26.19 -19.47 -10.81
CA LEU A 318 -25.87 -18.24 -11.54
C LEU A 318 -24.34 -18.06 -11.61
N HIS A 319 -23.65 -18.19 -10.48
CA HIS A 319 -22.21 -18.03 -10.42
C HIS A 319 -21.44 -19.22 -10.99
N ALA A 320 -21.98 -20.44 -10.87
CA ALA A 320 -21.44 -21.61 -11.55
C ALA A 320 -21.52 -21.49 -13.08
N SER A 321 -22.55 -20.81 -13.62
CA SER A 321 -22.67 -20.58 -15.07
C SER A 321 -21.67 -19.54 -15.62
N ARG A 322 -21.03 -18.75 -14.74
CA ARG A 322 -19.96 -17.81 -15.07
C ARG A 322 -18.78 -18.01 -14.09
N PRO A 323 -17.96 -19.05 -14.31
CA PRO A 323 -17.11 -19.65 -13.28
C PRO A 323 -15.80 -18.90 -13.01
N HIS A 324 -15.83 -17.57 -12.93
CA HIS A 324 -14.69 -16.82 -12.40
C HIS A 324 -14.54 -17.12 -10.91
N LEU A 325 -13.30 -17.33 -10.47
CA LEU A 325 -13.00 -17.81 -9.12
C LEU A 325 -13.40 -16.78 -8.07
N GLY A 326 -12.95 -15.53 -8.20
CA GLY A 326 -13.33 -14.45 -7.31
C GLY A 326 -14.84 -14.24 -7.25
N GLN A 327 -15.54 -14.31 -8.39
CA GLN A 327 -17.00 -14.16 -8.43
C GLN A 327 -17.72 -15.25 -7.61
N ASN A 328 -17.27 -16.50 -7.70
CA ASN A 328 -17.87 -17.60 -6.94
C ASN A 328 -17.57 -17.49 -5.44
N LEU A 329 -16.33 -17.11 -5.08
CA LEU A 329 -15.92 -16.90 -3.69
C LEU A 329 -16.71 -15.77 -3.03
N VAL A 330 -16.87 -14.63 -3.70
CA VAL A 330 -17.66 -13.51 -3.17
C VAL A 330 -19.12 -13.92 -3.00
N ALA A 331 -19.72 -14.57 -4.01
CA ALA A 331 -21.11 -15.01 -3.91
C ALA A 331 -21.33 -15.98 -2.74
N GLU A 332 -20.40 -16.91 -2.52
CA GLU A 332 -20.45 -17.84 -1.39
C GLU A 332 -20.36 -17.14 -0.05
N ARG A 333 -19.44 -16.16 0.07
CA ARG A 333 -19.32 -15.34 1.28
C ARG A 333 -20.57 -14.52 1.55
N LEU A 334 -21.18 -13.93 0.54
CA LEU A 334 -22.44 -13.21 0.72
C LEU A 334 -23.57 -14.14 1.16
N ARG A 335 -23.66 -15.36 0.59
CA ARG A 335 -24.64 -16.35 1.05
C ARG A 335 -24.44 -16.73 2.51
N SER A 336 -23.20 -16.95 2.94
CA SER A 336 -22.91 -17.35 4.32
C SER A 336 -23.20 -16.26 5.36
N LEU A 337 -23.32 -15.01 4.92
CA LEU A 337 -23.67 -13.86 5.76
C LEU A 337 -25.17 -13.57 5.73
N LEU A 338 -25.81 -13.63 4.57
CA LEU A 338 -27.21 -13.21 4.36
C LEU A 338 -28.22 -14.34 4.51
N ILE A 339 -27.80 -15.60 4.50
CA ILE A 339 -28.70 -16.76 4.55
C ILE A 339 -28.43 -17.54 5.84
N SER A 340 -29.47 -17.68 6.66
CA SER A 340 -29.47 -18.48 7.87
C SER A 340 -30.77 -19.27 7.97
N GLU A 341 -30.68 -20.60 7.96
CA GLU A 341 -31.84 -21.48 8.09
C GLU A 341 -32.41 -21.49 9.51
N VAL A 342 -31.53 -21.31 10.52
CA VAL A 342 -31.89 -21.37 11.94
C VAL A 342 -32.43 -20.04 12.45
N HIS A 343 -31.80 -18.93 12.05
CA HIS A 343 -32.16 -17.57 12.45
C HIS A 343 -32.24 -16.69 11.21
N PRO A 344 -33.30 -16.85 10.39
CA PRO A 344 -33.48 -16.08 9.17
C PRO A 344 -33.77 -14.61 9.49
N SER A 345 -33.24 -13.72 8.67
CA SER A 345 -33.43 -12.27 8.81
C SER A 345 -34.89 -11.83 8.76
N GLU A 346 -35.30 -11.03 9.73
CA GLU A 346 -36.61 -10.36 9.75
C GLU A 346 -36.62 -9.16 8.80
N ILE A 347 -35.49 -8.45 8.69
CA ILE A 347 -35.31 -7.34 7.74
C ILE A 347 -35.50 -7.83 6.30
N SER A 348 -34.86 -8.94 5.94
CA SER A 348 -35.02 -9.55 4.61
C SER A 348 -36.44 -10.04 4.40
N LYS A 349 -37.09 -10.66 5.40
CA LYS A 349 -38.50 -11.07 5.28
C LYS A 349 -39.46 -9.90 5.08
N SER A 350 -39.16 -8.73 5.64
CA SER A 350 -40.03 -7.55 5.55
C SER A 350 -40.28 -7.06 4.12
N HIS A 351 -39.41 -7.41 3.16
CA HIS A 351 -39.56 -7.01 1.76
C HIS A 351 -40.23 -8.04 0.85
N ALA A 352 -40.66 -9.19 1.36
CA ALA A 352 -41.18 -10.30 0.54
C ALA A 352 -42.30 -9.90 -0.43
N ASN A 353 -43.10 -8.88 -0.06
CA ASN A 353 -44.22 -8.35 -0.85
C ASN A 353 -44.04 -6.87 -1.24
N CYS A 354 -42.81 -6.34 -1.32
CA CYS A 354 -42.56 -4.91 -1.58
C CYS A 354 -42.71 -4.48 -3.05
N GLY A 355 -43.02 -5.41 -3.97
CA GLY A 355 -43.17 -5.13 -5.40
C GLY A 355 -41.85 -4.96 -6.18
N ARG A 356 -40.69 -4.90 -5.51
CA ARG A 356 -39.38 -4.86 -6.18
C ARG A 356 -39.04 -6.22 -6.77
N VAL A 357 -38.77 -6.25 -8.08
CA VAL A 357 -38.44 -7.49 -8.81
C VAL A 357 -36.93 -7.79 -8.79
N GLN A 358 -36.10 -6.76 -8.82
CA GLN A 358 -34.64 -6.86 -8.80
C GLN A 358 -34.02 -5.72 -8.00
N ASP A 359 -32.90 -6.01 -7.34
CA ASP A 359 -32.06 -4.98 -6.74
C ASP A 359 -31.23 -4.24 -7.80
N ALA A 360 -30.78 -3.03 -7.43
CA ALA A 360 -29.82 -2.24 -8.20
C ALA A 360 -28.47 -2.94 -8.32
N TYR A 361 -27.68 -2.55 -9.32
CA TYR A 361 -26.41 -3.23 -9.63
C TYR A 361 -25.38 -3.10 -8.51
N SER A 362 -25.36 -2.01 -7.74
CA SER A 362 -24.44 -1.84 -6.60
C SER A 362 -24.65 -2.88 -5.49
N ILE A 363 -25.79 -3.57 -5.49
CA ILE A 363 -26.10 -4.72 -4.63
C ILE A 363 -25.99 -6.03 -5.42
N ARG A 364 -26.74 -6.13 -6.52
CA ARG A 364 -26.89 -7.37 -7.28
C ARG A 364 -25.62 -7.84 -7.99
N CYS A 365 -24.75 -6.91 -8.37
CA CYS A 365 -23.53 -7.20 -9.11
C CYS A 365 -22.28 -7.25 -8.22
N VAL A 366 -22.43 -7.25 -6.88
CA VAL A 366 -21.30 -7.35 -5.95
C VAL A 366 -20.41 -8.54 -6.26
N PRO A 367 -20.92 -9.78 -6.45
CA PRO A 367 -20.07 -10.91 -6.82
C PRO A 367 -19.24 -10.69 -8.08
N GLN A 368 -19.81 -10.06 -9.11
CA GLN A 368 -19.16 -9.86 -10.39
C GLN A 368 -18.06 -8.80 -10.30
N VAL A 369 -18.30 -7.72 -9.55
CA VAL A 369 -17.37 -6.58 -9.42
C VAL A 369 -16.30 -6.86 -8.37
N HIS A 370 -16.69 -7.21 -7.13
CA HIS A 370 -15.71 -7.59 -6.11
C HIS A 370 -14.94 -8.85 -6.54
N GLY A 371 -15.55 -9.74 -7.34
CA GLY A 371 -14.91 -10.94 -7.83
C GLY A 371 -13.68 -10.67 -8.70
N ILE A 372 -13.75 -9.73 -9.64
CA ILE A 372 -12.57 -9.36 -10.44
C ILE A 372 -11.51 -8.63 -9.60
N SER A 373 -11.92 -7.79 -8.65
CA SER A 373 -10.99 -7.19 -7.69
C SER A 373 -10.24 -8.26 -6.89
N TRP A 374 -10.94 -9.30 -6.44
CA TRP A 374 -10.36 -10.46 -5.76
C TRP A 374 -9.35 -11.22 -6.62
N ASP A 375 -9.70 -11.51 -7.87
CA ASP A 375 -8.82 -12.21 -8.81
C ASP A 375 -7.57 -11.36 -9.11
N THR A 376 -7.72 -10.04 -9.27
CA THR A 376 -6.59 -9.09 -9.43
C THR A 376 -5.69 -9.07 -8.21
N ILE A 377 -6.23 -8.97 -6.98
CA ILE A 377 -5.42 -8.96 -5.76
C ILE A 377 -4.61 -10.27 -5.64
N ARG A 378 -5.22 -11.42 -5.94
CA ARG A 378 -4.52 -12.71 -5.95
C ARG A 378 -3.42 -12.79 -7.00
N PHE A 379 -3.69 -12.30 -8.21
CA PHE A 379 -2.71 -12.20 -9.27
C PHE A 379 -1.50 -11.38 -8.82
N VAL A 380 -1.73 -10.20 -8.25
CA VAL A 380 -0.68 -9.31 -7.74
C VAL A 380 0.08 -9.96 -6.60
N LYS A 381 -0.61 -10.63 -5.66
CA LYS A 381 0.04 -11.34 -4.55
C LYS A 381 1.04 -12.38 -5.06
N LYS A 382 0.69 -13.11 -6.12
CA LYS A 382 1.61 -14.07 -6.74
C LYS A 382 2.88 -13.38 -7.24
N ILE A 383 2.74 -12.30 -8.02
CA ILE A 383 3.91 -11.57 -8.56
C ILE A 383 4.77 -10.99 -7.45
N ILE A 384 4.18 -10.31 -6.47
CA ILE A 384 4.92 -9.75 -5.34
C ILE A 384 5.61 -10.84 -4.51
N THR A 385 4.95 -11.99 -4.28
CA THR A 385 5.57 -13.11 -3.55
C THR A 385 6.77 -13.69 -4.31
N THR A 386 6.67 -13.81 -5.63
CA THR A 386 7.82 -14.21 -6.46
C THR A 386 8.94 -13.18 -6.35
N GLU A 387 8.62 -11.90 -6.55
CA GLU A 387 9.60 -10.80 -6.53
C GLU A 387 10.33 -10.68 -5.19
N MET A 388 9.62 -10.88 -4.07
CA MET A 388 10.21 -10.88 -2.73
C MET A 388 11.30 -11.95 -2.54
N ASN A 389 11.28 -12.98 -3.37
CA ASN A 389 12.17 -14.13 -3.33
C ASN A 389 12.98 -14.26 -4.63
N SER A 390 13.11 -13.19 -5.42
CA SER A 390 13.92 -13.14 -6.65
C SER A 390 15.36 -12.70 -6.37
N ALA A 391 16.33 -13.08 -7.21
CA ALA A 391 17.68 -12.51 -7.16
C ALA A 391 17.72 -11.26 -8.06
N THR A 392 17.61 -10.08 -7.45
CA THR A 392 17.49 -8.78 -8.17
C THR A 392 18.76 -7.92 -8.11
N ASP A 393 19.88 -8.48 -7.66
CA ASP A 393 21.21 -7.85 -7.73
C ASP A 393 21.77 -7.90 -9.17
N ASN A 394 22.80 -7.11 -9.46
CA ASN A 394 23.59 -7.22 -10.67
C ASN A 394 25.04 -6.71 -10.46
N PRO A 395 26.06 -7.41 -11.00
CA PRO A 395 25.96 -8.73 -11.63
C PRO A 395 25.66 -9.84 -10.63
N LEU A 396 25.09 -10.94 -11.12
CA LEU A 396 24.83 -12.13 -10.32
C LEU A 396 26.02 -13.09 -10.35
N VAL A 397 26.23 -13.76 -9.23
CA VAL A 397 27.28 -14.76 -9.01
C VAL A 397 26.64 -16.15 -9.04
N PHE A 398 27.03 -16.99 -9.99
CA PHE A 398 26.54 -18.36 -10.13
C PHE A 398 27.59 -19.36 -9.64
N ILE A 399 27.30 -19.98 -8.49
CA ILE A 399 28.24 -20.91 -7.83
C ILE A 399 28.51 -22.13 -8.69
N ASP A 400 27.47 -22.71 -9.30
CA ASP A 400 27.58 -23.96 -10.05
C ASP A 400 28.43 -23.83 -11.33
N SER A 401 28.42 -22.66 -11.98
CA SER A 401 29.25 -22.38 -13.16
C SER A 401 30.52 -21.59 -12.86
N ASN A 402 30.67 -21.10 -11.62
CA ASN A 402 31.77 -20.20 -11.22
C ASN A 402 31.84 -18.95 -12.12
N GLU A 403 30.67 -18.39 -12.48
CA GLU A 403 30.52 -17.23 -13.36
C GLU A 403 29.95 -16.02 -12.64
N VAL A 404 30.31 -14.83 -13.14
CA VAL A 404 29.67 -13.56 -12.78
C VAL A 404 29.03 -13.00 -14.04
N VAL A 405 27.70 -12.92 -14.03
CA VAL A 405 26.90 -12.60 -15.21
C VAL A 405 26.14 -11.29 -14.98
N SER A 406 26.30 -10.36 -15.92
CA SER A 406 25.49 -9.15 -15.96
C SER A 406 24.16 -9.44 -16.66
N GLY A 407 23.06 -9.02 -16.04
CA GLY A 407 21.69 -9.13 -16.54
C GLY A 407 20.85 -7.90 -16.15
N GLY A 408 19.53 -8.07 -16.15
CA GLY A 408 18.56 -6.99 -15.90
C GLY A 408 17.54 -7.29 -14.81
N ASN A 409 17.81 -8.23 -13.90
CA ASN A 409 16.87 -8.63 -12.84
C ASN A 409 16.52 -7.51 -11.85
N PHE A 410 17.28 -6.43 -11.85
CA PHE A 410 17.01 -5.22 -11.08
C PHE A 410 15.82 -4.39 -11.58
N HIS A 411 15.30 -4.70 -12.78
CA HIS A 411 14.31 -3.86 -13.45
C HIS A 411 12.93 -4.11 -12.82
N GLY A 412 12.36 -3.08 -12.21
CA GLY A 412 11.14 -3.17 -11.40
C GLY A 412 9.83 -3.30 -12.18
N GLU A 413 9.84 -3.76 -13.44
CA GLU A 413 8.64 -3.73 -14.29
C GLU A 413 7.54 -4.65 -13.77
N TYR A 414 7.93 -5.85 -13.31
CA TYR A 414 7.02 -6.84 -12.73
C TYR A 414 6.25 -6.29 -11.53
N PRO A 415 6.90 -5.79 -10.46
CA PRO A 415 6.18 -5.19 -9.36
C PRO A 415 5.47 -3.88 -9.74
N ALA A 416 6.03 -3.05 -10.64
CA ALA A 416 5.40 -1.80 -11.08
C ALA A 416 4.04 -2.01 -11.75
N LYS A 417 4.00 -2.85 -12.80
CA LYS A 417 2.78 -3.22 -13.53
C LYS A 417 1.73 -3.82 -12.58
N SER A 418 2.17 -4.72 -11.70
CA SER A 418 1.30 -5.40 -10.76
C SER A 418 0.65 -4.43 -9.77
N LEU A 419 1.39 -3.43 -9.28
CA LEU A 419 0.86 -2.45 -8.34
C LEU A 419 -0.06 -1.41 -8.99
N ASP A 420 0.13 -1.13 -10.28
CA ASP A 420 -0.86 -0.39 -11.07
C ASP A 420 -2.17 -1.16 -11.21
N TYR A 421 -2.10 -2.46 -11.50
CA TYR A 421 -3.30 -3.31 -11.53
C TYR A 421 -3.97 -3.41 -10.17
N LEU A 422 -3.19 -3.47 -9.08
CA LEU A 422 -3.73 -3.48 -7.72
C LEU A 422 -4.54 -2.22 -7.43
N ALA A 423 -3.99 -1.04 -7.76
CA ALA A 423 -4.68 0.24 -7.58
C ALA A 423 -6.03 0.26 -8.31
N ILE A 424 -6.07 -0.19 -9.56
CA ILE A 424 -7.30 -0.30 -10.36
C ILE A 424 -8.29 -1.29 -9.74
N GLY A 425 -7.84 -2.49 -9.37
CA GLY A 425 -8.69 -3.53 -8.80
C GLY A 425 -9.29 -3.14 -7.45
N VAL A 426 -8.50 -2.50 -6.58
CA VAL A 426 -8.94 -2.04 -5.26
C VAL A 426 -9.88 -0.83 -5.37
N HIS A 427 -9.62 0.09 -6.31
CA HIS A 427 -10.50 1.25 -6.55
C HIS A 427 -11.95 0.84 -6.81
N GLU A 428 -12.19 -0.22 -7.59
CA GLU A 428 -13.54 -0.68 -7.93
C GLU A 428 -14.35 -1.12 -6.70
N ILE A 429 -13.69 -1.63 -5.65
CA ILE A 429 -14.36 -1.93 -4.37
C ILE A 429 -14.92 -0.65 -3.76
N GLY A 430 -14.11 0.42 -3.72
CA GLY A 430 -14.52 1.72 -3.21
C GLY A 430 -15.58 2.40 -4.08
N SER A 431 -15.45 2.31 -5.39
CA SER A 431 -16.41 2.85 -6.37
C SER A 431 -17.80 2.21 -6.19
N LEU A 432 -17.86 0.88 -6.06
CA LEU A 432 -19.12 0.18 -5.84
C LEU A 432 -19.69 0.43 -4.43
N SER A 433 -18.83 0.57 -3.42
CA SER A 433 -19.18 0.95 -2.05
C SER A 433 -19.87 2.30 -1.99
N GLU A 434 -19.32 3.32 -2.64
CA GLU A 434 -19.92 4.65 -2.74
C GLU A 434 -21.31 4.58 -3.41
N CYS A 435 -21.47 3.79 -4.47
CA CYS A 435 -22.78 3.57 -5.09
C CYS A 435 -23.79 2.86 -4.17
N ARG A 436 -23.37 2.15 -3.11
CA ARG A 436 -24.28 1.63 -2.08
C ARG A 436 -24.60 2.70 -1.03
N MET A 437 -23.64 3.56 -0.67
CA MET A 437 -23.86 4.71 0.21
C MET A 437 -24.91 5.66 -0.33
N GLU A 438 -24.83 6.05 -1.62
CA GLU A 438 -25.85 6.89 -2.26
C GLU A 438 -27.26 6.30 -2.06
N ARG A 439 -27.40 4.98 -2.23
CA ARG A 439 -28.69 4.33 -2.04
C ARG A 439 -29.17 4.37 -0.60
N LEU A 440 -28.28 4.24 0.37
CA LEU A 440 -28.61 4.31 1.79
C LEU A 440 -29.14 5.70 2.16
N VAL A 441 -28.43 6.76 1.76
CA VAL A 441 -28.78 8.15 2.11
C VAL A 441 -29.96 8.68 1.30
N ASN A 442 -30.25 8.10 0.13
CA ASN A 442 -31.34 8.54 -0.73
C ASN A 442 -32.68 7.88 -0.35
N HIS A 443 -33.58 8.66 0.27
CA HIS A 443 -34.91 8.21 0.70
C HIS A 443 -35.70 7.49 -0.40
N GLY A 444 -35.66 7.99 -1.63
CA GLY A 444 -36.39 7.39 -2.76
C GLY A 444 -35.84 6.02 -3.17
N MET A 445 -34.60 5.71 -2.81
CA MET A 445 -33.94 4.44 -3.12
C MET A 445 -33.93 3.45 -1.96
N SER A 446 -33.78 3.92 -0.72
CA SER A 446 -33.74 3.08 0.49
C SER A 446 -35.12 2.84 1.12
N GLY A 447 -36.02 3.82 0.99
CA GLY A 447 -37.23 3.88 1.80
C GLY A 447 -36.95 4.10 3.29
N LEU A 448 -35.77 4.62 3.63
CA LEU A 448 -35.37 5.07 4.97
C LEU A 448 -35.45 6.60 5.05
N PRO A 449 -35.43 7.22 6.24
CA PRO A 449 -35.26 8.67 6.37
C PRO A 449 -34.08 9.19 5.53
N ALA A 450 -34.27 10.33 4.85
CA ALA A 450 -33.23 10.93 4.03
C ALA A 450 -31.95 11.17 4.85
N PHE A 451 -30.80 10.84 4.28
CA PHE A 451 -29.48 10.94 4.93
C PHE A 451 -29.35 10.17 6.24
N LEU A 452 -30.22 9.18 6.46
CA LEU A 452 -30.23 8.30 7.64
C LEU A 452 -30.38 9.03 8.98
N THR A 453 -31.11 10.15 8.98
CA THR A 453 -31.35 10.95 10.19
C THR A 453 -32.83 11.19 10.43
N LEU A 454 -33.21 11.30 11.70
CA LEU A 454 -34.53 11.75 12.14
C LEU A 454 -34.55 13.28 12.24
N GLU A 455 -35.74 13.88 12.23
CA GLU A 455 -35.91 15.34 12.24
C GLU A 455 -35.12 16.03 11.11
N GLY A 456 -35.19 15.45 9.90
CA GLY A 456 -34.59 16.01 8.70
C GLY A 456 -35.05 17.45 8.46
N GLY A 457 -34.09 18.35 8.25
CA GLY A 457 -34.31 19.81 8.18
C GLY A 457 -33.65 20.56 9.33
N LEU A 458 -33.50 19.90 10.49
CA LEU A 458 -32.58 20.35 11.55
C LEU A 458 -31.27 19.57 11.52
N ASN A 459 -31.35 18.27 11.25
CA ASN A 459 -30.19 17.38 11.07
C ASN A 459 -29.92 17.12 9.59
N SER A 460 -28.63 16.99 9.27
CA SER A 460 -28.08 16.64 7.96
C SER A 460 -27.62 15.19 7.88
N GLY A 461 -27.43 14.51 9.02
CA GLY A 461 -27.09 13.10 9.05
C GLY A 461 -25.81 12.78 8.30
N PHE A 462 -25.88 11.77 7.45
CA PHE A 462 -24.76 11.25 6.65
C PHE A 462 -24.53 11.97 5.32
N MET A 463 -25.22 13.09 5.07
CA MET A 463 -25.12 13.83 3.80
C MET A 463 -23.66 14.17 3.43
N ILE A 464 -22.91 14.78 4.36
CA ILE A 464 -21.52 15.20 4.08
C ILE A 464 -20.53 14.02 4.18
N ALA A 465 -20.85 12.98 4.97
CA ALA A 465 -20.07 11.75 4.97
C ALA A 465 -20.06 11.10 3.58
N HIS A 466 -21.21 11.10 2.90
CA HIS A 466 -21.31 10.63 1.51
C HIS A 466 -20.54 11.55 0.54
N CYS A 467 -20.57 12.87 0.70
CA CYS A 467 -19.72 13.77 -0.10
C CYS A 467 -18.22 13.46 0.06
N THR A 468 -17.76 13.19 1.27
CA THR A 468 -16.38 12.75 1.54
C THR A 468 -16.07 11.46 0.78
N ALA A 469 -16.97 10.47 0.80
CA ALA A 469 -16.81 9.24 0.04
C ALA A 469 -16.71 9.50 -1.47
N ALA A 470 -17.61 10.30 -2.04
CA ALA A 470 -17.58 10.65 -3.46
C ALA A 470 -16.26 11.34 -3.86
N ALA A 471 -15.74 12.23 -3.00
CA ALA A 471 -14.45 12.89 -3.24
C ALA A 471 -13.28 11.90 -3.27
N LEU A 472 -13.22 10.94 -2.33
CA LEU A 472 -12.17 9.91 -2.29
C LEU A 472 -12.22 8.96 -3.49
N VAL A 473 -13.42 8.58 -3.93
CA VAL A 473 -13.58 7.81 -5.18
C VAL A 473 -13.06 8.61 -6.37
N SER A 474 -13.37 9.92 -6.44
CA SER A 474 -12.90 10.79 -7.51
C SER A 474 -11.37 10.93 -7.54
N GLU A 475 -10.74 11.13 -6.38
CA GLU A 475 -9.28 11.18 -6.26
C GLU A 475 -8.64 9.87 -6.74
N ASN A 476 -9.21 8.72 -6.34
CA ASN A 476 -8.72 7.41 -6.75
C ASN A 476 -8.73 7.22 -8.28
N LYS A 477 -9.66 7.83 -9.02
CA LYS A 477 -9.69 7.73 -10.50
C LYS A 477 -8.41 8.30 -11.13
N VAL A 478 -7.86 9.37 -10.57
CA VAL A 478 -6.57 9.93 -11.02
C VAL A 478 -5.43 8.98 -10.62
N LEU A 479 -5.45 8.46 -9.39
CA LEU A 479 -4.43 7.52 -8.89
C LEU A 479 -4.44 6.18 -9.64
N CYS A 480 -5.53 5.82 -10.29
CA CYS A 480 -5.63 4.65 -11.16
C CYS A 480 -4.90 4.81 -12.50
N HIS A 481 -4.43 6.00 -12.87
CA HIS A 481 -3.54 6.13 -14.02
C HIS A 481 -2.26 5.30 -13.77
N PRO A 482 -1.88 4.38 -14.68
CA PRO A 482 -0.74 3.52 -14.46
C PRO A 482 0.55 4.36 -14.55
N SER A 483 1.41 4.30 -13.54
CA SER A 483 2.72 4.98 -13.64
C SER A 483 3.73 4.16 -14.43
N SER A 484 3.56 2.84 -14.49
CA SER A 484 4.45 1.94 -15.24
C SER A 484 4.31 2.03 -16.76
N VAL A 485 3.45 2.89 -17.30
CA VAL A 485 3.42 3.15 -18.76
C VAL A 485 4.32 4.32 -19.16
N ASP A 486 4.89 5.02 -18.18
CA ASP A 486 5.87 6.07 -18.40
C ASP A 486 7.30 5.52 -18.22
N SER A 487 8.23 6.05 -19.00
CA SER A 487 9.66 5.77 -18.89
C SER A 487 10.43 6.97 -19.44
N ILE A 488 11.35 7.49 -18.62
CA ILE A 488 12.23 8.61 -18.98
C ILE A 488 13.66 8.10 -18.87
N SER A 489 14.41 8.14 -19.97
CA SER A 489 15.78 7.67 -20.01
C SER A 489 16.69 8.52 -19.10
N THR A 490 17.52 7.84 -18.31
CA THR A 490 18.48 8.40 -17.36
C THR A 490 19.91 7.96 -17.71
N SER A 491 20.89 8.47 -16.97
CA SER A 491 22.30 8.01 -17.04
C SER A 491 22.88 8.05 -18.46
N ALA A 492 22.67 9.16 -19.17
CA ALA A 492 23.18 9.41 -20.52
C ALA A 492 22.80 8.31 -21.55
N GLY A 493 21.62 7.70 -21.40
CA GLY A 493 21.11 6.68 -22.31
C GLY A 493 21.54 5.25 -21.97
N GLN A 494 22.29 5.03 -20.90
CA GLN A 494 22.61 3.69 -20.43
C GLN A 494 21.42 3.04 -19.69
N GLU A 495 20.62 3.86 -19.02
CA GLU A 495 19.32 3.49 -18.43
C GLU A 495 18.23 4.06 -19.35
N ASP A 496 18.04 3.44 -20.50
CA ASP A 496 17.15 3.90 -21.57
C ASP A 496 15.68 3.53 -21.36
N HIS A 497 15.40 2.53 -20.54
CA HIS A 497 14.06 2.12 -20.13
C HIS A 497 13.99 1.84 -18.63
N VAL A 498 12.94 2.34 -17.98
CA VAL A 498 12.74 2.27 -16.52
C VAL A 498 11.28 1.95 -16.20
N SER A 499 10.99 1.45 -14.99
CA SER A 499 9.63 0.99 -14.63
C SER A 499 8.73 2.03 -13.98
N MET A 500 9.30 3.09 -13.42
CA MET A 500 8.60 4.09 -12.59
C MET A 500 7.79 3.47 -11.42
N GLY A 501 8.16 2.26 -10.98
CA GLY A 501 7.42 1.47 -10.00
C GLY A 501 7.37 2.07 -8.60
N GLY A 502 8.28 3.00 -8.27
CA GLY A 502 8.26 3.72 -6.99
C GLY A 502 7.00 4.53 -6.77
N TRP A 503 6.40 5.09 -7.84
CA TRP A 503 5.10 5.74 -7.74
C TRP A 503 3.94 4.73 -7.76
N SER A 504 4.06 3.64 -8.55
CA SER A 504 3.06 2.56 -8.57
C SER A 504 2.78 2.02 -7.16
N ALA A 505 3.83 1.76 -6.39
CA ALA A 505 3.70 1.24 -5.02
C ALA A 505 3.05 2.25 -4.05
N ARG A 506 3.51 3.51 -4.08
CA ARG A 506 2.99 4.56 -3.17
C ARG A 506 1.54 4.92 -3.48
N LYS A 507 1.15 5.04 -4.75
CA LYS A 507 -0.23 5.35 -5.13
C LYS A 507 -1.19 4.19 -4.86
N ALA A 508 -0.74 2.94 -4.99
CA ALA A 508 -1.53 1.78 -4.58
C ALA A 508 -1.88 1.82 -3.08
N LEU A 509 -0.90 2.17 -2.23
CA LEU A 509 -1.13 2.38 -0.79
C LEU A 509 -2.10 3.54 -0.52
N LYS A 510 -1.99 4.65 -1.25
CA LYS A 510 -2.92 5.78 -1.12
C LYS A 510 -4.35 5.41 -1.53
N VAL A 511 -4.53 4.64 -2.60
CA VAL A 511 -5.85 4.09 -2.98
C VAL A 511 -6.41 3.22 -1.86
N LEU A 512 -5.58 2.37 -1.23
CA LEU A 512 -5.99 1.57 -0.08
C LEU A 512 -6.40 2.42 1.13
N ASP A 513 -5.63 3.46 1.47
CA ASP A 513 -5.99 4.41 2.53
C ASP A 513 -7.38 5.03 2.28
N ASN A 514 -7.64 5.45 1.04
CA ASN A 514 -8.91 6.02 0.64
C ASN A 514 -10.05 4.98 0.70
N VAL A 515 -9.82 3.75 0.24
CA VAL A 515 -10.84 2.67 0.27
C VAL A 515 -11.16 2.20 1.69
N GLU A 516 -10.20 2.19 2.61
CA GLU A 516 -10.46 1.89 4.02
C GLU A 516 -11.42 2.91 4.65
N ILE A 517 -11.24 4.20 4.33
CA ILE A 517 -12.14 5.27 4.79
C ILE A 517 -13.53 5.13 4.13
N LEU A 518 -13.58 4.81 2.82
CA LEU A 518 -14.84 4.53 2.13
C LEU A 518 -15.62 3.42 2.83
N LEU A 519 -14.99 2.27 3.05
CA LEU A 519 -15.64 1.14 3.72
C LEU A 519 -16.04 1.47 5.17
N ALA A 520 -15.29 2.32 5.87
CA ALA A 520 -15.66 2.80 7.19
C ALA A 520 -16.95 3.63 7.16
N ILE A 521 -17.09 4.53 6.18
CA ILE A 521 -18.31 5.34 6.00
C ILE A 521 -19.50 4.44 5.65
N GLU A 522 -19.33 3.48 4.73
CA GLU A 522 -20.39 2.55 4.36
C GLU A 522 -20.84 1.72 5.57
N LEU A 523 -19.89 1.22 6.37
CA LEU A 523 -20.16 0.47 7.60
C LEU A 523 -21.02 1.29 8.58
N LEU A 524 -20.67 2.55 8.81
CA LEU A 524 -21.45 3.44 9.68
C LEU A 524 -22.87 3.65 9.16
N MET A 525 -23.02 3.94 7.86
CA MET A 525 -24.31 4.16 7.22
C MET A 525 -25.18 2.91 7.28
N ALA A 526 -24.60 1.73 6.99
CA ALA A 526 -25.34 0.48 7.03
C ALA A 526 -25.78 0.12 8.46
N CYS A 527 -24.93 0.31 9.47
CA CYS A 527 -25.33 0.13 10.87
C CYS A 527 -26.45 1.10 11.28
N GLN A 528 -26.33 2.39 10.92
CA GLN A 528 -27.38 3.38 11.20
C GLN A 528 -28.71 3.01 10.52
N ALA A 529 -28.64 2.55 9.27
CA ALA A 529 -29.81 2.13 8.53
C ALA A 529 -30.51 0.92 9.20
N ILE A 530 -29.74 -0.02 9.78
CA ILE A 530 -30.28 -1.11 10.57
C ILE A 530 -30.96 -0.60 11.85
N ASP A 531 -30.38 0.40 12.54
CA ASP A 531 -31.03 0.99 13.72
C ASP A 531 -32.41 1.55 13.40
N LEU A 532 -32.54 2.20 12.24
CA LEU A 532 -33.79 2.79 11.75
C LEU A 532 -34.83 1.74 11.31
N LEU A 533 -34.45 0.46 11.25
CA LEU A 533 -35.33 -0.66 10.93
C LEU A 533 -35.79 -1.43 12.17
N HIS A 534 -35.32 -1.07 13.38
CA HIS A 534 -35.80 -1.67 14.61
C HIS A 534 -37.33 -1.59 14.75
N PRO A 535 -37.98 -2.63 15.30
CA PRO A 535 -37.39 -3.77 16.03
C PRO A 535 -36.95 -4.95 15.15
N LEU A 536 -36.92 -4.83 13.82
CA LEU A 536 -36.50 -5.93 12.95
C LEU A 536 -35.02 -6.28 13.18
N THR A 537 -34.71 -7.58 13.13
CA THR A 537 -33.35 -8.10 13.30
C THR A 537 -32.78 -8.71 12.03
N SER A 538 -31.45 -8.68 11.92
CA SER A 538 -30.67 -9.25 10.82
C SER A 538 -30.28 -10.71 11.10
N THR A 539 -29.58 -11.37 10.17
CA THR A 539 -28.90 -12.65 10.45
C THR A 539 -27.86 -12.52 11.58
N PRO A 540 -27.53 -13.60 12.32
CA PRO A 540 -26.54 -13.58 13.39
C PRO A 540 -25.16 -12.97 13.02
N PRO A 541 -24.51 -13.32 11.90
CA PRO A 541 -23.21 -12.72 11.57
C PRO A 541 -23.29 -11.21 11.33
N LEU A 542 -24.35 -10.72 10.70
CA LEU A 542 -24.52 -9.30 10.42
C LEU A 542 -24.94 -8.51 11.66
N GLN A 543 -25.75 -9.13 12.55
CA GLN A 543 -26.05 -8.55 13.87
C GLN A 543 -24.78 -8.41 14.71
N ALA A 544 -23.89 -9.41 14.68
CA ALA A 544 -22.60 -9.32 15.38
C ALA A 544 -21.71 -8.17 14.89
N ILE A 545 -21.78 -7.83 13.60
CA ILE A 545 -21.09 -6.64 13.06
C ILE A 545 -21.74 -5.34 13.51
N HIS A 546 -23.07 -5.27 13.50
CA HIS A 546 -23.80 -4.12 14.02
C HIS A 546 -23.47 -3.87 15.49
N ASP A 547 -23.55 -4.91 16.34
CA ASP A 547 -23.24 -4.85 17.76
C ASP A 547 -21.79 -4.42 18.01
N LEU A 548 -20.84 -4.97 17.25
CA LEU A 548 -19.42 -4.59 17.30
C LEU A 548 -19.21 -3.09 17.04
N VAL A 549 -19.89 -2.51 16.05
CA VAL A 549 -19.80 -1.07 15.78
C VAL A 549 -20.43 -0.27 16.91
N ARG A 550 -21.60 -0.71 17.41
CA ARG A 550 -22.34 -0.03 18.47
C ARG A 550 -21.64 -0.07 19.84
N GLN A 551 -20.72 -1.00 20.06
CA GLN A 551 -19.85 -1.00 21.25
C GLN A 551 -18.94 0.24 21.34
N SER A 552 -18.58 0.86 20.20
CA SER A 552 -17.62 1.99 20.16
C SER A 552 -18.18 3.27 19.54
N ILE A 553 -19.28 3.16 18.79
CA ILE A 553 -19.87 4.24 18.00
C ILE A 553 -21.39 4.19 18.15
N SER A 554 -21.95 5.18 18.84
CA SER A 554 -23.39 5.27 19.12
C SER A 554 -24.23 5.52 17.85
N THR A 555 -25.54 5.26 17.94
CA THR A 555 -26.53 5.62 16.92
C THR A 555 -26.46 7.11 16.57
N TRP A 556 -26.88 7.46 15.36
CA TRP A 556 -26.93 8.85 14.89
C TRP A 556 -28.30 9.47 15.13
N ASP A 557 -28.56 9.86 16.38
CA ASP A 557 -29.86 10.43 16.77
C ASP A 557 -29.95 11.93 16.44
N LYS A 558 -28.84 12.66 16.60
CA LYS A 558 -28.66 14.09 16.29
C LYS A 558 -27.29 14.32 15.69
N ASP A 559 -27.16 15.39 14.92
CA ASP A 559 -25.87 15.75 14.32
C ASP A 559 -24.78 16.00 15.38
N ARG A 560 -23.61 15.42 15.13
CA ARG A 560 -22.40 15.56 15.92
C ARG A 560 -21.17 15.60 15.01
N PHE A 561 -19.98 15.69 15.60
CA PHE A 561 -18.72 15.68 14.86
C PHE A 561 -18.47 14.33 14.16
N MET A 562 -18.90 14.24 12.90
CA MET A 562 -18.83 13.03 12.06
C MET A 562 -17.41 12.49 11.88
N SER A 563 -16.40 13.36 11.83
CA SER A 563 -15.01 12.97 11.60
C SER A 563 -14.50 11.98 12.65
N HIS A 564 -14.88 12.16 13.92
CA HIS A 564 -14.46 11.26 15.00
C HIS A 564 -15.02 9.83 14.83
N ASP A 565 -16.26 9.71 14.34
CA ASP A 565 -16.86 8.40 14.10
C ASP A 565 -16.26 7.74 12.86
N ILE A 566 -15.99 8.52 11.80
CA ILE A 566 -15.27 8.02 10.61
C ILE A 566 -13.86 7.53 11.01
N GLU A 567 -13.13 8.25 11.85
CA GLU A 567 -11.82 7.84 12.35
C GLU A 567 -11.89 6.54 13.17
N LYS A 568 -12.86 6.44 14.09
CA LYS A 568 -13.11 5.22 14.87
C LYS A 568 -13.44 4.03 13.96
N ALA A 569 -14.35 4.22 12.99
CA ALA A 569 -14.73 3.18 12.03
C ALA A 569 -13.54 2.80 11.13
N THR A 570 -12.69 3.75 10.74
CA THR A 570 -11.48 3.47 9.96
C THR A 570 -10.50 2.61 10.76
N ARG A 571 -10.35 2.83 12.06
CA ARG A 571 -9.58 1.93 12.94
C ARG A 571 -10.18 0.53 13.02
N ILE A 572 -11.51 0.41 13.08
CA ILE A 572 -12.22 -0.88 13.01
C ILE A 572 -11.85 -1.60 11.70
N ILE A 573 -11.95 -0.95 10.54
CA ILE A 573 -11.55 -1.53 9.24
C ILE A 573 -10.08 -1.95 9.23
N LYS A 574 -9.16 -1.07 9.65
CA LYS A 574 -7.71 -1.34 9.64
C LYS A 574 -7.30 -2.51 10.55
N SER A 575 -8.01 -2.72 11.66
CA SER A 575 -7.73 -3.83 12.58
C SER A 575 -8.10 -5.23 12.03
N GLY A 576 -8.91 -5.26 10.96
CA GLY A 576 -9.45 -6.50 10.39
C GLY A 576 -10.51 -7.18 11.27
N ILE A 577 -10.99 -6.52 12.33
CA ILE A 577 -11.92 -7.12 13.29
C ILE A 577 -13.27 -7.45 12.65
N VAL A 578 -13.74 -6.68 11.65
CA VAL A 578 -14.98 -6.97 10.92
C VAL A 578 -14.93 -8.37 10.31
N TRP A 579 -13.81 -8.72 9.66
CA TRP A 579 -13.65 -10.06 9.10
C TRP A 579 -13.57 -11.13 10.20
N LYS A 580 -12.79 -10.88 11.26
CA LYS A 580 -12.59 -11.84 12.36
C LYS A 580 -13.91 -12.18 13.06
N THR A 581 -14.81 -11.21 13.24
CA THR A 581 -16.11 -11.39 13.87
C THR A 581 -17.00 -12.36 13.10
N VAL A 582 -17.03 -12.27 11.76
CA VAL A 582 -17.90 -13.15 10.95
C VAL A 582 -17.23 -14.46 10.53
N GLN A 583 -15.92 -14.58 10.63
CA GLN A 583 -15.18 -15.76 10.18
C GLN A 583 -15.72 -17.09 10.75
N PRO A 584 -16.05 -17.21 12.06
CA PRO A 584 -16.64 -18.44 12.59
C PRO A 584 -18.00 -18.78 11.97
N HIS A 585 -18.83 -17.78 11.67
CA HIS A 585 -20.13 -17.96 11.05
C HIS A 585 -19.99 -18.45 9.60
N ILE A 586 -19.06 -17.86 8.85
CA ILE A 586 -18.74 -18.28 7.48
C ILE A 586 -18.27 -19.72 7.48
N GLN A 587 -17.32 -20.09 8.34
CA GLN A 587 -16.83 -21.46 8.43
C GLN A 587 -17.97 -22.45 8.75
N ASN A 588 -18.84 -22.11 9.71
CA ASN A 588 -19.97 -22.94 10.07
C ASN A 588 -20.96 -23.14 8.90
N TYR A 589 -21.24 -22.09 8.13
CA TYR A 589 -22.04 -22.21 6.91
C TYR A 589 -21.37 -23.16 5.91
N LEU A 590 -20.08 -22.99 5.68
CA LEU A 590 -19.34 -23.85 4.75
C LEU A 590 -19.35 -25.31 5.20
N ASP A 591 -19.13 -25.59 6.48
CA ASP A 591 -19.15 -26.95 7.03
C ASP A 591 -20.51 -27.65 6.90
N ARG A 592 -21.61 -26.89 6.81
CA ARG A 592 -22.96 -27.44 6.59
C ARG A 592 -23.26 -27.68 5.12
N HIS A 593 -22.85 -26.74 4.25
CA HIS A 593 -23.21 -26.76 2.83
C HIS A 593 -22.17 -27.44 1.93
N HIS A 594 -20.95 -27.67 2.42
CA HIS A 594 -19.88 -28.44 1.76
C HIS A 594 -19.68 -29.85 2.35
N LYS A 595 -20.59 -30.32 3.21
CA LYS A 595 -20.69 -31.75 3.56
C LYS A 595 -21.28 -32.54 2.39
N ILE A 596 -20.47 -32.71 1.35
CA ILE A 596 -20.29 -33.81 0.39
C ILE A 596 -19.30 -33.25 -0.65
N ASP A 597 -18.01 -33.26 -0.32
CA ASP A 597 -16.91 -33.72 -1.18
C ASP A 597 -15.56 -33.46 -0.45
N LEU A 598 -15.21 -34.33 0.50
CA LEU A 598 -13.93 -34.30 1.23
C LEU A 598 -12.75 -34.83 0.37
N ALA A 599 -12.86 -34.82 -0.96
CA ALA A 599 -11.88 -35.38 -1.89
C ALA A 599 -11.32 -34.38 -2.93
N ARG A 600 -11.16 -33.10 -2.57
CA ARG A 600 -10.27 -32.19 -3.33
C ARG A 600 -9.18 -31.64 -2.42
N PRO A 601 -7.91 -32.04 -2.60
CA PRO A 601 -6.82 -31.51 -1.82
C PRO A 601 -6.60 -30.04 -2.13
N ALA A 602 -6.22 -29.29 -1.08
CA ALA A 602 -5.59 -27.99 -1.14
C ALA A 602 -4.16 -28.06 -1.73
N GLU A 603 -4.00 -28.73 -2.88
CA GLU A 603 -2.72 -28.92 -3.57
C GLU A 603 -2.83 -28.48 -5.04
N CYS A 604 -2.86 -27.17 -5.27
CA CYS A 604 -2.50 -26.61 -6.59
C CYS A 604 -1.79 -25.25 -6.48
N GLU A 605 -1.14 -24.96 -5.36
CA GLU A 605 -0.29 -23.76 -5.20
C GLU A 605 1.21 -24.06 -5.04
N HIS A 606 1.65 -25.33 -5.14
CA HIS A 606 3.07 -25.70 -4.93
C HIS A 606 3.77 -26.46 -6.07
N LYS A 607 3.25 -26.45 -7.30
CA LYS A 607 4.00 -26.98 -8.47
C LYS A 607 3.98 -25.97 -9.60
N LEU A 608 4.80 -24.92 -9.45
CA LEU A 608 5.42 -24.12 -10.50
C LEU A 608 6.40 -23.16 -9.78
N MET A 609 7.49 -23.74 -9.27
CA MET A 609 8.78 -23.08 -9.06
C MET A 609 9.83 -23.97 -9.69
#